data_AF-A0A8C7EIQ7-F1
#
_entry.id   AF-A0A8C7EIQ7-F1
#
_cell.length_a   1.000
_cell.length_b   1.000
_cell.length_c   1.000
_cell.angle_alpha   90.00
_cell.angle_beta   90.00
_cell.angle_gamma   90.00
#
_symmetry.space_group_name_H-M   'P 1'
#
loop_
_entity.id
_entity.type
_entity.pdbx_description
1 polymer ?
#
loop_
_entity_poly.entity_id
_entity_poly.type
_entity_poly.pdbx_seq_one_letter_code
_entity_poly.pdbx_strand_id
1 'polypeptide(L)'
;LSYDFHGSWEKLTGHNSPLYSLGLCSILQAYAMNYWRKLGAPPEKLLMGFPTYGRTFRLLKASKNGLQAEAVGPASPGKYTKQSGFLAYYEVCSFLQRATKHWIDFQYVPYAYKGKEWVGYDDAVSFSHKVRPWSFLVPAYSFLLALMRLLSV
;
A
#
# COMPACT_ATOMS: atom_id res chain seq x y z
N LEU A 1 5.57 -7.40 9.31
CA LEU A 1 4.76 -7.39 8.06
C LEU A 1 4.87 -5.99 7.44
N SER A 2 4.89 -5.86 6.12
CA SER A 2 5.26 -4.63 5.38
C SER A 2 4.04 -3.84 4.86
N TYR A 3 2.97 -3.83 5.63
CA TYR A 3 1.68 -3.20 5.34
C TYR A 3 1.02 -2.80 6.67
N ASP A 4 -0.13 -2.13 6.61
CA ASP A 4 -0.79 -1.50 7.77
C ASP A 4 0.08 -0.45 8.46
N PHE A 5 0.93 0.25 7.71
CA PHE A 5 1.70 1.38 8.25
C PHE A 5 0.78 2.55 8.63
N HIS A 6 -0.30 2.74 7.86
CA HIS A 6 -1.31 3.75 8.09
C HIS A 6 -2.70 3.17 7.91
N GLY A 7 -3.67 3.72 8.64
CA GLY A 7 -5.07 3.29 8.56
C GLY A 7 -5.99 4.17 9.38
N SER A 8 -7.29 3.84 9.35
CA SER A 8 -8.35 4.67 9.92
C SER A 8 -8.31 4.85 11.45
N TRP A 9 -7.37 4.23 12.14
CA TRP A 9 -7.04 4.51 13.54
C TRP A 9 -6.27 5.84 13.70
N GLU A 10 -5.78 6.43 12.61
CA GLU A 10 -5.13 7.74 12.58
C GLU A 10 -6.10 8.86 12.18
N LYS A 11 -5.75 10.11 12.51
CA LYS A 11 -6.53 11.31 12.16
C LYS A 11 -6.15 11.91 10.80
N LEU A 12 -5.10 11.41 10.17
CA LEU A 12 -4.61 11.87 8.87
C LEU A 12 -4.57 10.69 7.91
N THR A 13 -4.88 10.94 6.65
CA THR A 13 -4.73 9.92 5.61
C THR A 13 -3.27 9.53 5.42
N GLY A 14 -3.04 8.24 5.32
CA GLY A 14 -1.74 7.66 5.06
C GLY A 14 -1.86 6.41 4.21
N HIS A 15 -0.82 6.08 3.47
CA HIS A 15 -0.83 4.93 2.58
C HIS A 15 -0.67 3.60 3.35
N ASN A 16 -1.37 2.54 2.96
CA ASN A 16 -1.33 1.23 3.62
C ASN A 16 0.10 0.63 3.66
N SER A 17 0.78 0.65 2.51
CA SER A 17 2.09 0.00 2.32
C SER A 17 2.98 0.85 1.42
N PRO A 18 3.41 2.04 1.86
CA PRO A 18 4.30 2.89 1.07
C PRO A 18 5.67 2.22 0.91
N LEU A 19 6.32 2.37 -0.26
CA LEU A 19 7.68 1.87 -0.42
C LEU A 19 8.65 2.73 0.41
N TYR A 20 8.49 4.05 0.38
CA TYR A 20 9.31 5.04 1.10
C TYR A 20 8.49 5.97 2.02
N SER A 21 9.14 6.58 3.03
CA SER A 21 8.50 7.55 3.94
C SER A 21 8.43 8.97 3.38
N LEU A 22 7.55 9.79 3.97
CA LEU A 22 7.58 11.25 3.86
C LEU A 22 8.83 11.80 4.56
N GLY A 23 9.66 12.57 3.86
CA GLY A 23 10.90 13.12 4.41
C GLY A 23 12.04 12.09 4.39
N LEU A 24 13.15 12.54 3.80
CA LEU A 24 14.42 11.85 3.54
C LEU A 24 14.72 10.54 4.31
N CYS A 25 15.09 9.53 3.52
CA CYS A 25 15.97 8.40 3.85
C CYS A 25 15.44 7.17 4.62
N SER A 26 14.15 7.07 4.96
CA SER A 26 13.60 5.81 5.54
C SER A 26 12.66 5.11 4.55
N ILE A 27 13.15 4.05 3.91
CA ILE A 27 12.34 3.22 3.01
C ILE A 27 11.35 2.42 3.86
N LEU A 28 10.17 2.85 4.34
CA LEU A 28 9.40 2.09 5.37
C LEU A 28 9.39 0.55 5.21
N GLN A 29 9.11 0.06 4.00
CA GLN A 29 9.22 -1.37 3.69
C GLN A 29 10.67 -1.87 3.56
N ALA A 30 11.52 -1.22 2.76
CA ALA A 30 12.90 -1.70 2.62
C ALA A 30 13.78 -1.40 3.85
N TYR A 31 13.36 -0.52 4.74
CA TYR A 31 13.90 -0.21 6.04
C TYR A 31 13.55 -1.36 6.97
N ALA A 32 12.28 -1.79 7.03
CA ALA A 32 11.90 -2.98 7.79
C ALA A 32 12.73 -4.19 7.36
N MET A 33 12.90 -4.40 6.05
CA MET A 33 13.71 -5.49 5.50
C MET A 33 15.22 -5.32 5.78
N ASN A 34 15.77 -4.12 5.57
CA ASN A 34 17.18 -3.82 5.86
C ASN A 34 17.48 -3.91 7.36
N TYR A 35 16.51 -3.60 8.22
CA TYR A 35 16.61 -3.71 9.66
C TYR A 35 16.78 -5.17 10.07
N TRP A 36 15.91 -6.06 9.58
CA TRP A 36 16.06 -7.51 9.81
C TRP A 36 17.38 -8.05 9.27
N ARG A 37 17.80 -7.60 8.08
CA ARG A 37 19.12 -7.96 7.54
C ARG A 37 20.27 -7.51 8.44
N LYS A 38 20.22 -6.27 8.97
CA LYS A 38 21.22 -5.75 9.92
C LYS A 38 21.25 -6.54 11.23
N LEU A 39 20.14 -7.15 11.63
CA LEU A 39 20.06 -8.05 12.78
C LEU A 39 20.50 -9.50 12.47
N GLY A 40 20.99 -9.77 11.26
CA GLY A 40 21.54 -11.08 10.88
C GLY A 40 20.57 -12.01 10.16
N ALA A 41 19.38 -11.54 9.77
CA ALA A 41 18.47 -12.35 8.97
C ALA A 41 19.03 -12.58 7.55
N PRO A 42 19.14 -13.83 7.07
CA PRO A 42 19.58 -14.11 5.71
C PRO A 42 18.63 -13.49 4.67
N PRO A 43 19.13 -12.70 3.70
CA PRO A 43 18.29 -12.00 2.72
C PRO A 43 17.31 -12.90 1.96
N GLU A 44 17.72 -14.11 1.62
CA GLU A 44 16.92 -15.11 0.91
C GLU A 44 15.74 -15.67 1.75
N LYS A 45 15.75 -15.45 3.06
CA LYS A 45 14.65 -15.81 3.98
C LYS A 45 13.73 -14.63 4.29
N LEU A 46 14.05 -13.43 3.82
CA LEU A 46 13.22 -12.25 4.04
C LEU A 46 12.10 -12.19 3.00
N LEU A 47 10.87 -12.35 3.45
CA LEU A 47 9.67 -12.25 2.62
C LEU A 47 9.03 -10.87 2.79
N MET A 48 9.01 -10.10 1.70
CA MET A 48 8.24 -8.85 1.65
C MET A 48 6.76 -9.16 1.43
N GLY A 49 5.90 -8.53 2.23
CA GLY A 49 4.45 -8.62 2.07
C GLY A 49 3.93 -7.67 0.99
N PHE A 50 3.00 -8.18 0.18
CA PHE A 50 2.32 -7.44 -0.89
C PHE A 50 0.82 -7.42 -0.59
N PRO A 51 0.27 -6.32 -0.04
CA PRO A 51 -1.14 -6.29 0.33
C PRO A 51 -2.02 -6.20 -0.92
N THR A 52 -2.92 -7.17 -1.10
CA THR A 52 -3.98 -7.14 -2.12
C THR A 52 -5.24 -6.44 -1.61
N TYR A 53 -5.04 -5.41 -0.80
CA TYR A 53 -6.10 -4.61 -0.18
C TYR A 53 -5.63 -3.17 0.08
N GLY A 54 -6.57 -2.26 0.24
CA GLY A 54 -6.34 -0.88 0.64
C GLY A 54 -6.88 -0.57 2.03
N ARG A 55 -6.27 0.42 2.68
CA ARG A 55 -6.81 1.03 3.91
C ARG A 55 -7.56 2.29 3.53
N THR A 56 -8.75 2.45 4.10
CA THR A 56 -9.67 3.52 3.70
C THR A 56 -9.95 4.48 4.84
N PHE A 57 -10.13 5.75 4.49
CA PHE A 57 -10.43 6.83 5.41
C PHE A 57 -11.68 7.58 4.96
N ARG A 58 -12.40 8.13 5.93
CA ARG A 58 -13.42 9.15 5.71
C ARG A 58 -12.82 10.52 5.99
N LEU A 59 -12.65 11.31 4.94
CA LEU A 59 -12.11 12.67 5.00
C LEU A 59 -13.02 13.59 5.81
N LEU A 60 -12.43 14.52 6.55
CA LEU A 60 -13.16 15.59 7.21
C LEU A 60 -13.84 16.51 6.16
N LYS A 61 -13.06 16.92 5.15
CA LYS A 61 -13.49 17.79 4.04
C LYS A 61 -13.15 17.14 2.70
N ALA A 62 -14.13 17.02 1.80
CA ALA A 62 -13.92 16.42 0.47
C ALA A 62 -12.92 17.21 -0.40
N SER A 63 -12.79 18.52 -0.16
CA SER A 63 -11.82 19.40 -0.83
C SER A 63 -10.38 19.21 -0.34
N LYS A 64 -10.16 18.46 0.75
CA LYS A 64 -8.85 18.09 1.28
C LYS A 64 -8.73 16.58 1.18
N ASN A 65 -8.16 16.10 0.08
CA ASN A 65 -8.21 14.70 -0.33
C ASN A 65 -6.84 14.11 -0.70
N GLY A 66 -5.77 14.85 -0.48
CA GLY A 66 -4.40 14.36 -0.65
C GLY A 66 -3.94 13.48 0.51
N LEU A 67 -2.68 13.03 0.42
CA LEU A 67 -1.97 12.42 1.53
C LEU A 67 -1.89 13.41 2.73
N GLN A 68 -1.95 12.90 3.95
CA GLN A 68 -2.00 13.68 5.19
C GLN A 68 -3.21 14.63 5.30
N ALA A 69 -4.25 14.43 4.50
CA ALA A 69 -5.52 15.12 4.70
C ALA A 69 -6.22 14.64 5.99
N GLU A 70 -6.91 15.55 6.68
CA GLU A 70 -7.66 15.24 7.89
C GLU A 70 -8.78 14.23 7.62
N ALA A 71 -8.85 13.22 8.49
CA ALA A 71 -9.84 12.15 8.46
C ALA A 71 -10.57 12.05 9.79
N VAL A 72 -11.83 11.62 9.74
CA VAL A 72 -12.71 11.46 10.91
C VAL A 72 -12.94 9.98 11.29
N GLY A 73 -12.25 9.06 10.61
CA GLY A 73 -12.35 7.61 10.87
C GLY A 73 -12.36 6.78 9.58
N PRO A 74 -12.88 5.54 9.64
CA PRO A 74 -12.92 4.64 8.49
C PRO A 74 -13.93 5.07 7.43
N ALA A 75 -13.65 4.78 6.16
CA ALA A 75 -14.67 4.83 5.11
C ALA A 75 -15.70 3.69 5.28
N SER A 76 -16.79 3.77 4.52
CA SER A 76 -17.84 2.75 4.55
C SER A 76 -17.29 1.35 4.19
N PRO A 77 -17.87 0.29 4.77
CA PRO A 77 -17.43 -1.07 4.51
C PRO A 77 -17.62 -1.46 3.04
N GLY A 78 -16.68 -2.25 2.51
CA GLY A 78 -16.79 -2.84 1.18
C GLY A 78 -18.04 -3.71 1.01
N LYS A 79 -18.51 -3.85 -0.24
CA LYS A 79 -19.70 -4.66 -0.57
C LYS A 79 -19.52 -6.13 -0.17
N TYR A 80 -18.31 -6.66 -0.24
CA TYR A 80 -17.98 -8.07 -0.04
C TYR A 80 -17.19 -8.29 1.24
N THR A 81 -16.20 -7.44 1.51
CA THR A 81 -15.37 -7.58 2.74
C THR A 81 -16.11 -7.20 4.00
N LYS A 82 -17.15 -6.34 3.90
CA LYS A 82 -18.01 -5.91 5.02
C LYS A 82 -17.26 -5.29 6.20
N GLN A 83 -16.03 -4.83 5.97
CA GLN A 83 -15.19 -4.24 7.02
C GLN A 83 -14.94 -2.76 6.73
N SER A 84 -15.36 -1.89 7.66
CA SER A 84 -15.07 -0.46 7.57
C SER A 84 -13.57 -0.22 7.67
N GLY A 85 -13.04 0.73 6.89
CA GLY A 85 -11.60 1.03 6.91
C GLY A 85 -10.76 0.13 6.00
N PHE A 86 -11.40 -0.78 5.25
CA PHE A 86 -10.73 -1.82 4.46
C PHE A 86 -11.48 -2.06 3.14
N LEU A 87 -10.73 -2.25 2.06
CA LEU A 87 -11.25 -2.74 0.77
C LEU A 87 -10.29 -3.75 0.18
N ALA A 88 -10.79 -4.91 -0.25
CA ALA A 88 -10.00 -5.83 -1.06
C ALA A 88 -9.73 -5.21 -2.46
N TYR A 89 -8.67 -5.63 -3.14
CA TYR A 89 -8.25 -5.03 -4.41
C TYR A 89 -9.37 -5.02 -5.47
N TYR A 90 -10.17 -6.08 -5.58
CA TYR A 90 -11.32 -6.12 -6.50
C TYR A 90 -12.42 -5.10 -6.14
N GLU A 91 -12.58 -4.76 -4.86
CA GLU A 91 -13.49 -3.69 -4.42
C GLU A 91 -12.88 -2.32 -4.71
N VAL A 92 -11.56 -2.18 -4.60
CA VAL A 92 -10.84 -0.98 -5.05
C VAL A 92 -11.02 -0.78 -6.55
N CYS A 93 -10.89 -1.82 -7.38
CA CYS A 93 -11.17 -1.72 -8.82
C CYS A 93 -12.58 -1.18 -9.11
N SER A 94 -13.58 -1.62 -8.34
CA SER A 94 -14.95 -1.12 -8.44
C SER A 94 -15.08 0.34 -7.96
N PHE A 95 -14.37 0.72 -6.90
CA PHE A 95 -14.30 2.09 -6.39
C PHE A 95 -13.71 3.06 -7.43
N LEU A 96 -12.63 2.63 -8.11
CA LEU A 96 -11.91 3.41 -9.11
C LEU A 96 -12.75 3.84 -10.32
N GLN A 97 -13.81 3.10 -10.65
CA GLN A 97 -14.73 3.47 -11.75
C GLN A 97 -15.41 4.84 -11.55
N ARG A 98 -15.47 5.34 -10.31
CA ARG A 98 -16.11 6.62 -9.95
C ARG A 98 -15.24 7.49 -9.04
N ALA A 99 -13.94 7.20 -8.98
CA ALA A 99 -13.00 7.88 -8.11
C ALA A 99 -11.90 8.56 -8.92
N THR A 100 -11.28 9.58 -8.33
CA THR A 100 -10.08 10.19 -8.89
C THR A 100 -8.87 9.45 -8.33
N LYS A 101 -8.04 8.90 -9.22
CA LYS A 101 -6.77 8.25 -8.87
C LYS A 101 -5.64 9.27 -8.88
N HIS A 102 -4.74 9.16 -7.90
CA HIS A 102 -3.50 9.92 -7.82
C HIS A 102 -2.33 8.99 -7.51
N TRP A 103 -1.14 9.41 -7.92
CA TRP A 103 0.12 8.73 -7.62
C TRP A 103 0.91 9.54 -6.59
N ILE A 104 1.56 8.86 -5.64
CA ILE A 104 2.45 9.48 -4.66
C ILE A 104 3.89 9.21 -5.11
N ASP A 105 4.48 10.14 -5.85
CA ASP A 105 5.78 9.96 -6.52
C ASP A 105 6.86 9.45 -5.58
N PHE A 106 6.99 10.07 -4.42
CA PHE A 106 8.05 9.72 -3.47
C PHE A 106 7.77 8.43 -2.69
N GLN A 107 6.52 7.94 -2.62
CA GLN A 107 6.19 6.64 -1.98
C GLN A 107 6.04 5.48 -2.98
N TYR A 108 6.02 5.77 -4.28
CA TYR A 108 5.80 4.82 -5.38
C TYR A 108 4.53 3.96 -5.22
N VAL A 109 3.45 4.59 -4.80
CA VAL A 109 2.16 3.95 -4.55
C VAL A 109 0.99 4.86 -4.93
N PRO A 110 -0.16 4.30 -5.35
CA PRO A 110 -1.34 5.08 -5.67
C PRO A 110 -2.22 5.34 -4.44
N TYR A 111 -3.07 6.35 -4.54
CA TYR A 111 -4.29 6.46 -3.76
C TYR A 111 -5.44 6.88 -4.66
N ALA A 112 -6.67 6.76 -4.16
CA ALA A 112 -7.84 7.29 -4.85
C ALA A 112 -8.84 7.86 -3.87
N TYR A 113 -9.67 8.79 -4.33
CA TYR A 113 -10.75 9.34 -3.52
C TYR A 113 -12.03 9.56 -4.33
N LYS A 114 -13.15 9.53 -3.61
CA LYS A 114 -14.49 9.83 -4.13
C LYS A 114 -15.30 10.54 -3.04
N GLY A 115 -15.61 11.81 -3.25
CA GLY A 115 -16.28 12.62 -2.24
C GLY A 115 -15.46 12.68 -0.95
N LYS A 116 -15.96 12.09 0.13
CA LYS A 116 -15.25 11.99 1.42
C LYS A 116 -14.56 10.64 1.65
N GLU A 117 -14.59 9.71 0.70
CA GLU A 117 -13.91 8.43 0.84
C GLU A 117 -12.53 8.51 0.19
N TRP A 118 -11.53 7.97 0.88
CA TRP A 118 -10.15 7.93 0.44
C TRP A 118 -9.60 6.52 0.65
N VAL A 119 -8.81 6.00 -0.29
CA VAL A 119 -8.18 4.69 -0.20
C VAL A 119 -6.73 4.74 -0.64
N GLY A 120 -5.83 4.25 0.21
CA GLY A 120 -4.44 3.97 -0.12
C GLY A 120 -4.29 2.47 -0.38
N TYR A 121 -3.88 2.09 -1.57
CA TYR A 121 -3.88 0.72 -2.07
C TYR A 121 -2.67 0.47 -2.96
N ASP A 122 -2.40 -0.79 -3.28
CA ASP A 122 -1.39 -1.15 -4.26
C ASP A 122 -2.01 -1.62 -5.58
N ASP A 123 -1.30 -1.38 -6.68
CA ASP A 123 -1.65 -1.89 -8.02
C ASP A 123 -0.44 -2.54 -8.70
N ALA A 124 -0.62 -2.99 -9.94
CA ALA A 124 0.45 -3.62 -10.71
C ALA A 124 1.69 -2.72 -10.86
N VAL A 125 1.51 -1.40 -10.93
CA VAL A 125 2.61 -0.45 -11.08
C VAL A 125 3.39 -0.37 -9.77
N SER A 126 2.73 -0.16 -8.63
CA SER A 126 3.41 -0.12 -7.33
C SER A 126 4.07 -1.46 -6.98
N PHE A 127 3.44 -2.58 -7.31
CA PHE A 127 4.06 -3.90 -7.17
C PHE A 127 5.33 -4.04 -8.01
N SER A 128 5.34 -3.55 -9.25
CA SER A 128 6.54 -3.56 -10.08
C SER A 128 7.69 -2.76 -9.47
N HIS A 129 7.39 -1.65 -8.79
CA HIS A 129 8.38 -0.85 -8.06
C HIS A 129 8.83 -1.51 -6.77
N LYS A 130 7.97 -2.29 -6.09
CA LYS A 130 8.33 -3.04 -4.89
C LYS A 130 9.22 -4.24 -5.18
N VAL A 131 9.05 -4.90 -6.33
CA VAL A 131 9.85 -6.07 -6.74
C VAL A 131 11.26 -5.69 -7.18
N ARG A 132 11.41 -4.62 -7.98
CA ARG A 132 12.71 -4.21 -8.56
C ARG A 132 13.86 -4.00 -7.56
N PRO A 133 13.66 -3.40 -6.38
CA PRO A 133 14.72 -3.25 -5.38
C PRO A 133 15.32 -4.58 -4.90
N TRP A 134 14.57 -5.68 -5.01
CA TRP A 134 14.99 -7.00 -4.53
C TRP A 134 15.57 -7.90 -5.61
N SER A 135 15.34 -7.61 -6.89
CA SER A 135 15.95 -8.38 -8.00
C SER A 135 17.47 -8.27 -8.04
N PHE A 136 18.06 -7.28 -7.36
CA PHE A 136 19.52 -7.17 -7.17
C PHE A 136 20.03 -7.95 -5.94
N LEU A 137 19.14 -8.42 -5.06
CA LEU A 137 19.48 -9.08 -3.79
C LEU A 137 19.19 -10.58 -3.80
N VAL A 138 18.34 -11.06 -4.71
CA VAL A 138 17.98 -12.47 -4.85
C VAL A 138 18.09 -12.84 -6.34
N PRO A 139 18.70 -13.97 -6.71
CA PRO A 139 18.79 -14.40 -8.10
C PRO A 139 17.41 -14.37 -8.77
N ALA A 140 17.34 -13.76 -9.97
CA ALA A 140 16.10 -13.43 -10.68
C ALA A 140 15.09 -14.60 -10.81
N TYR A 141 15.57 -15.84 -10.80
CA TYR A 141 14.75 -17.05 -10.89
C TYR A 141 13.82 -17.27 -9.70
N SER A 142 14.26 -16.97 -8.47
CA SER A 142 13.46 -17.20 -7.26
C SER A 142 12.30 -16.21 -7.14
N PHE A 143 12.50 -14.99 -7.64
CA PHE A 143 11.49 -13.93 -7.58
C PHE A 143 10.42 -14.08 -8.67
N LEU A 144 10.80 -14.49 -9.89
CA LEU A 144 9.87 -14.69 -10.99
C LEU A 144 8.88 -15.82 -10.69
N LEU A 145 9.35 -16.92 -10.07
CA LEU A 145 8.51 -18.04 -9.64
C LEU A 145 7.49 -17.63 -8.57
N ALA A 146 7.86 -16.75 -7.64
CA ALA A 146 6.94 -16.23 -6.62
C ALA A 146 5.88 -15.30 -7.23
N LEU A 147 6.26 -14.44 -8.17
CA LEU A 147 5.34 -13.51 -8.84
C LEU A 147 4.37 -14.24 -9.79
N MET A 148 4.85 -15.22 -10.56
CA MET A 148 4.01 -16.01 -11.46
C MET A 148 2.94 -16.81 -10.71
N ARG A 149 3.24 -17.27 -9.49
CA ARG A 149 2.26 -17.95 -8.61
C ARG A 149 1.21 -17.00 -8.02
N LEU A 150 1.54 -15.72 -7.84
CA LEU A 150 0.62 -14.71 -7.31
C LEU A 150 -0.33 -14.15 -8.38
N LEU A 151 0.04 -14.22 -9.66
CA LEU A 151 -0.75 -13.72 -10.79
C LEU A 151 -1.60 -14.80 -11.49
N SER A 152 -1.56 -16.05 -11.01
CA SER A 152 -2.28 -17.20 -11.59
C SER A 152 -3.45 -17.70 -10.74
N VAL A 153 -3.98 -16.85 -9.84
CA VAL A 153 -5.23 -17.10 -9.09
C VAL A 153 -6.24 -16.02 -9.39
#